data_AF-A0A5R9NP22-F1
#
_entry.id   AF-A0A5R9NP22-F1
#
_cell.length_a   1.000
_cell.length_b   1.000
_cell.length_c   1.000
_cell.angle_alpha   90.00
_cell.angle_beta   90.00
_cell.angle_gamma   90.00
#
_symmetry.space_group_name_H-M   'P 1'
#
loop_
_entity.id
_entity.type
_entity.pdbx_description
1 polymer ?
#
loop_
_entity_poly.entity_id
_entity_poly.type
_entity_poly.pdbx_seq_one_letter_code
_entity_poly.pdbx_strand_id
1 'polypeptide(L)'
;MNTVPTGGGSGDPDRYMFFATRNRMPSGAILTAASGTNYVCTKIVVNTPQYKTRTFRFHLSGFASTEGGNSPQETVVTGTIGTPGNSVLVDAMYMRVGSTFTQLQFGGSNNVTVADQTNGQWTDAITIPDVDPESAIELWTFYHTAVGEKIWPVYRIQKHRGERVWGASDFATLQGFMSTPDADSTASLDTSYGQQAQPQYYGPDFMVAKGDWDGRPVALGFVDSIGEARQEYSSAADARGNLGWLRRWLDKSGGIGRIPHCLIGMPGAGSVREYTGSGSSIATRRRDVVREIIAFNDNKWPFTVIANQMGQNDTASTYAQFFTTNYRSLVTRIRAEYAGVKIVAFPPLGRTTITRSVTLTSVGTVVTATIASGTNGLVTGQTVTISGATQTEYNGNVVITVTGPTTFTYNFVGSATTPATGTILANELGLHSEYQVYGANNTWPADGTDASGKWRLHDDIMAQTSACCDAAIDTYSAWVSPTRGGGWPGMLELPSTTLTAQAGTDGVATYNQIVVADASLFRAEQTLHIYSGPAGIARLSTQVIGSIAGNVITYQGSSAVVMPVGTVVRPAPSVGELSPVSFIHPQPIMIDRIANGIAQSEKTKLIV
;
A
#
# COMPACT_ATOMS: atom_id res chain seq x y z
N MET A 1 -24.03 -19.80 -21.97
CA MET A 1 -23.21 -19.16 -23.04
C MET A 1 -23.12 -17.70 -22.68
N ASN A 2 -22.02 -17.31 -22.04
CA ASN A 2 -21.83 -15.99 -21.46
C ASN A 2 -21.15 -15.12 -22.52
N THR A 3 -21.91 -14.23 -23.16
CA THR A 3 -21.35 -13.33 -24.17
C THR A 3 -20.59 -12.20 -23.47
N VAL A 4 -19.27 -12.19 -23.68
CA VAL A 4 -18.36 -11.10 -23.29
C VAL A 4 -18.76 -9.83 -24.05
N PRO A 5 -18.86 -8.66 -23.40
CA PRO A 5 -18.94 -7.41 -24.13
C PRO A 5 -17.58 -7.10 -24.75
N THR A 6 -17.58 -6.89 -26.06
CA THR A 6 -16.48 -6.27 -26.81
C THR A 6 -16.15 -4.92 -26.17
N GLY A 7 -14.93 -4.74 -25.66
CA GLY A 7 -14.45 -3.51 -25.03
C GLY A 7 -14.14 -2.39 -26.01
N GLY A 8 -14.78 -2.41 -27.18
CA GLY A 8 -14.79 -1.34 -28.17
C GLY A 8 -16.20 -0.93 -28.63
N GLY A 9 -17.26 -1.43 -27.97
CA GLY A 9 -18.65 -1.07 -28.27
C GLY A 9 -19.14 0.15 -27.47
N SER A 10 -20.16 0.84 -27.98
CA SER A 10 -20.89 1.92 -27.27
C SER A 10 -21.21 1.45 -25.85
N GLY A 11 -20.73 2.16 -24.84
CA GLY A 11 -20.89 1.74 -23.45
C GLY A 11 -22.36 1.53 -23.05
N ASP A 12 -22.56 0.87 -21.90
CA ASP A 12 -23.87 0.43 -21.43
C ASP A 12 -24.33 1.30 -20.26
N PRO A 13 -25.25 2.24 -20.47
CA PRO A 13 -25.63 3.17 -19.44
C PRO A 13 -26.44 2.55 -18.30
N ASP A 14 -26.99 1.35 -18.52
CA ASP A 14 -27.82 0.62 -17.57
C ASP A 14 -27.04 -0.44 -16.78
N ARG A 15 -25.74 -0.59 -17.05
CA ARG A 15 -24.86 -1.52 -16.35
C ARG A 15 -24.18 -0.84 -15.17
N TYR A 16 -24.30 -1.44 -13.99
CA TYR A 16 -23.50 -1.09 -12.83
C TYR A 16 -22.03 -1.44 -13.07
N MET A 17 -21.17 -0.43 -13.04
CA MET A 17 -19.73 -0.56 -13.13
C MET A 17 -19.08 -0.13 -11.82
N PHE A 18 -17.94 -0.73 -11.46
CA PHE A 18 -17.09 -0.13 -10.43
C PHE A 18 -16.68 1.27 -10.88
N PHE A 19 -16.93 2.27 -10.04
CA PHE A 19 -16.77 3.68 -10.41
C PHE A 19 -15.88 4.45 -9.43
N ALA A 20 -15.97 4.12 -8.14
CA ALA A 20 -15.40 4.90 -7.07
C ALA A 20 -13.88 4.69 -7.00
N THR A 21 -13.15 5.78 -6.84
CA THR A 21 -11.80 5.70 -6.27
C THR A 21 -11.89 5.21 -4.82
N ARG A 22 -10.74 4.86 -4.23
CA ARG A 22 -10.62 4.59 -2.79
C ARG A 22 -11.29 3.30 -2.27
N ASN A 23 -11.81 2.45 -3.14
CA ASN A 23 -12.30 1.12 -2.74
C ASN A 23 -11.20 0.33 -1.96
N ARG A 24 -11.60 -0.33 -0.89
CA ARG A 24 -10.70 -1.10 -0.02
C ARG A 24 -11.47 -2.26 0.61
N MET A 25 -10.84 -3.43 0.61
CA MET A 25 -11.39 -4.60 1.29
C MET A 25 -11.23 -4.46 2.81
N PRO A 26 -12.13 -5.03 3.61
CA PRO A 26 -12.00 -5.05 5.07
C PRO A 26 -10.78 -5.88 5.47
N SER A 27 -9.66 -5.25 5.79
CA SER A 27 -8.42 -5.90 6.24
C SER A 27 -7.59 -4.96 7.11
N GLY A 28 -6.79 -5.53 8.01
CA GLY A 28 -5.88 -4.77 8.86
C GLY A 28 -6.20 -4.90 10.34
N ALA A 29 -5.81 -3.88 11.12
CA ALA A 29 -5.93 -3.92 12.57
C ALA A 29 -7.39 -3.67 13.01
N ILE A 30 -7.96 -4.67 13.70
CA ILE A 30 -9.34 -4.63 14.19
C ILE A 30 -9.41 -3.71 15.42
N LEU A 31 -10.36 -2.77 15.41
CA LEU A 31 -10.62 -1.89 16.56
C LEU A 31 -11.62 -2.52 17.54
N THR A 32 -11.55 -2.10 18.79
CA THR A 32 -12.52 -2.47 19.82
C THR A 32 -13.37 -1.26 20.17
N ALA A 33 -14.69 -1.41 20.13
CA ALA A 33 -15.62 -0.36 20.48
C ALA A 33 -15.46 0.04 21.94
N ALA A 34 -15.27 1.33 22.19
CA ALA A 34 -15.09 1.89 23.52
C ALA A 34 -16.36 2.57 24.02
N SER A 35 -16.57 2.58 25.34
CA SER A 35 -17.68 3.32 25.95
C SER A 35 -17.60 4.81 25.59
N GLY A 36 -18.75 5.43 25.30
CA GLY A 36 -18.86 6.83 24.91
C GLY A 36 -18.47 7.14 23.45
N THR A 37 -17.99 6.13 22.71
CA THR A 37 -17.68 6.22 21.26
C THR A 37 -18.09 4.93 20.53
N ASN A 38 -19.05 4.20 21.09
CA ASN A 38 -19.55 2.95 20.53
C ASN A 38 -20.51 3.18 19.35
N TYR A 39 -21.08 4.37 19.23
CA TYR A 39 -21.64 4.87 17.97
C TYR A 39 -20.56 5.65 17.23
N VAL A 40 -20.42 5.37 15.93
CA VAL A 40 -19.40 5.95 15.06
C VAL A 40 -20.05 6.44 13.76
N CYS A 41 -19.62 7.62 13.31
CA CYS A 41 -19.86 8.10 11.95
C CYS A 41 -18.53 8.13 11.20
N THR A 42 -18.42 7.34 10.14
CA THR A 42 -17.31 7.42 9.19
C THR A 42 -17.75 8.27 7.99
N LYS A 43 -17.02 9.34 7.70
CA LYS A 43 -17.13 10.12 6.47
C LYS A 43 -15.92 9.84 5.58
N ILE A 44 -16.14 9.19 4.44
CA ILE A 44 -15.12 9.00 3.40
C ILE A 44 -15.45 9.80 2.15
N VAL A 45 -14.43 10.10 1.35
CA VAL A 45 -14.59 10.83 0.08
C VAL A 45 -14.05 9.97 -1.06
N VAL A 46 -14.93 9.59 -1.98
CA VAL A 46 -14.60 8.89 -3.23
C VAL A 46 -14.80 9.81 -4.43
N ASN A 47 -14.19 9.49 -5.57
CA ASN A 47 -14.34 10.28 -6.79
C ASN A 47 -14.96 9.46 -7.92
N THR A 48 -15.80 10.13 -8.73
CA THR A 48 -16.38 9.57 -9.95
C THR A 48 -15.33 9.45 -11.06
N PRO A 49 -15.53 8.54 -12.03
CA PRO A 49 -14.65 8.39 -13.19
C PRO A 49 -14.84 9.55 -14.19
N GLN A 50 -14.22 9.49 -15.37
CA GLN A 50 -14.36 10.55 -16.39
C GLN A 50 -15.63 10.41 -17.24
N TYR A 51 -16.70 9.90 -16.64
CA TYR A 51 -18.04 9.84 -17.20
C TYR A 51 -19.06 10.05 -16.07
N LYS A 52 -20.27 10.48 -16.44
CA LYS A 52 -21.34 10.77 -15.47
C LYS A 52 -21.85 9.52 -14.79
N THR A 53 -22.22 9.61 -13.53
CA THR A 53 -22.85 8.52 -12.77
C THR A 53 -24.19 8.99 -12.18
N ARG A 54 -25.17 8.09 -12.02
CA ARG A 54 -26.54 8.48 -11.61
C ARG A 54 -27.26 7.52 -10.67
N THR A 55 -27.10 6.22 -10.87
CA THR A 55 -27.76 5.21 -10.04
C THR A 55 -26.70 4.44 -9.30
N PHE A 56 -26.73 4.46 -7.97
CA PHE A 56 -25.66 3.94 -7.12
C PHE A 56 -26.12 2.75 -6.29
N ARG A 57 -25.17 1.88 -5.96
CA ARG A 57 -25.27 0.88 -4.89
C ARG A 57 -23.95 0.80 -4.15
N PHE A 58 -24.02 0.61 -2.84
CA PHE A 58 -22.88 0.47 -1.95
C PHE A 58 -23.03 -0.81 -1.13
N HIS A 59 -21.93 -1.53 -0.95
CA HIS A 59 -21.91 -2.76 -0.16
C HIS A 59 -21.21 -2.52 1.17
N LEU A 60 -21.69 -3.19 2.22
CA LEU A 60 -21.13 -3.19 3.56
C LEU A 60 -20.83 -4.65 3.96
N SER A 61 -19.55 -5.01 4.11
CA SER A 61 -19.15 -6.41 4.33
C SER A 61 -19.43 -6.91 5.74
N GLY A 62 -19.95 -8.13 5.83
CA GLY A 62 -20.09 -8.87 7.10
C GLY A 62 -18.83 -9.63 7.54
N PHE A 63 -17.65 -9.32 6.97
CA PHE A 63 -16.42 -10.11 7.20
C PHE A 63 -15.18 -9.23 7.11
N ALA A 64 -14.03 -9.77 7.53
CA ALA A 64 -12.73 -9.16 7.31
C ALA A 64 -11.70 -10.21 6.86
N SER A 65 -10.70 -9.77 6.10
CA SER A 65 -9.60 -10.60 5.62
C SER A 65 -8.35 -10.39 6.46
N THR A 66 -7.58 -11.46 6.62
CA THR A 66 -6.25 -11.44 7.24
C THR A 66 -5.25 -10.69 6.38
N GLU A 67 -4.31 -10.00 7.04
CA GLU A 67 -3.08 -9.50 6.43
C GLU A 67 -1.87 -10.35 6.87
N GLY A 68 -0.91 -10.60 5.97
CA GLY A 68 0.29 -11.39 6.23
C GLY A 68 0.23 -12.83 5.71
N GLY A 69 0.82 -13.77 6.44
CA GLY A 69 1.19 -15.10 5.90
C GLY A 69 0.02 -16.00 5.44
N ASN A 70 -1.19 -15.76 5.96
CA ASN A 70 -2.39 -16.51 5.57
C ASN A 70 -3.32 -15.75 4.62
N SER A 71 -2.97 -14.52 4.24
CA SER A 71 -3.79 -13.73 3.33
C SER A 71 -4.00 -14.45 1.99
N PRO A 72 -5.20 -14.39 1.41
CA PRO A 72 -6.32 -13.52 1.78
C PRO A 72 -7.41 -14.17 2.64
N GLN A 73 -7.05 -15.08 3.56
CA GLN A 73 -8.02 -15.79 4.40
C GLN A 73 -9.06 -14.82 5.01
N GLU A 74 -10.35 -15.09 4.77
CA GLU A 74 -11.50 -14.32 5.26
C GLU A 74 -11.85 -14.77 6.67
N THR A 75 -11.05 -14.32 7.63
CA THR A 75 -11.33 -14.55 9.04
C THR A 75 -12.71 -14.02 9.39
N VAL A 76 -13.56 -14.98 9.71
CA VAL A 76 -14.64 -14.83 10.65
C VAL A 76 -14.08 -14.21 11.93
N VAL A 77 -14.56 -13.04 12.33
CA VAL A 77 -14.02 -12.31 13.49
C VAL A 77 -14.06 -13.19 14.75
N THR A 78 -13.00 -13.10 15.56
CA THR A 78 -12.62 -14.01 16.65
C THR A 78 -13.52 -13.98 17.90
N GLY A 79 -14.74 -13.47 17.80
CA GLY A 79 -15.78 -13.69 18.81
C GLY A 79 -16.43 -15.05 18.61
N THR A 80 -17.13 -15.57 19.62
CA THR A 80 -17.90 -16.80 19.43
C THR A 80 -18.94 -16.58 18.33
N ILE A 81 -18.76 -17.32 17.24
CA ILE A 81 -19.64 -17.41 16.07
C ILE A 81 -21.03 -17.88 16.51
N GLY A 82 -22.09 -17.15 16.13
CA GLY A 82 -23.46 -17.69 16.14
C GLY A 82 -24.30 -17.48 17.41
N THR A 83 -23.87 -16.66 18.37
CA THR A 83 -24.76 -16.09 19.39
C THR A 83 -24.33 -14.64 19.62
N PRO A 84 -25.10 -13.67 19.13
CA PRO A 84 -24.63 -12.63 18.20
C PRO A 84 -23.48 -11.81 18.77
N GLY A 85 -22.30 -11.92 18.16
CA GLY A 85 -21.12 -11.14 18.55
C GLY A 85 -20.50 -10.44 17.34
N ASN A 86 -20.26 -9.14 17.44
CA ASN A 86 -19.63 -8.28 16.42
C ASN A 86 -20.42 -8.04 15.11
N SER A 87 -21.72 -8.31 15.07
CA SER A 87 -22.56 -7.78 13.99
C SER A 87 -22.58 -6.25 14.08
N VAL A 88 -22.49 -5.56 12.94
CA VAL A 88 -22.51 -4.10 12.90
C VAL A 88 -23.93 -3.63 12.61
N LEU A 89 -24.48 -2.82 13.52
CA LEU A 89 -25.76 -2.18 13.30
C LEU A 89 -25.50 -0.85 12.59
N VAL A 90 -25.97 -0.72 11.36
CA VAL A 90 -25.91 0.54 10.60
C VAL A 90 -27.20 1.29 10.84
N ASP A 91 -27.10 2.35 11.64
CA ASP A 91 -28.23 3.20 12.04
C ASP A 91 -28.73 4.07 10.88
N ALA A 92 -27.80 4.53 10.03
CA ALA A 92 -28.09 5.21 8.78
C ALA A 92 -26.88 5.24 7.86
N MET A 93 -27.13 5.39 6.55
CA MET A 93 -26.07 5.68 5.58
C MET A 93 -26.54 6.76 4.62
N TYR A 94 -25.69 7.74 4.34
CA TYR A 94 -25.99 8.82 3.40
C TYR A 94 -24.90 8.94 2.34
N MET A 95 -25.31 9.34 1.16
CA MET A 95 -24.44 9.86 0.11
C MET A 95 -24.63 11.38 0.02
N ARG A 96 -23.54 12.14 0.02
CA ARG A 96 -23.58 13.59 -0.20
C ARG A 96 -22.88 13.95 -1.51
N VAL A 97 -23.59 14.65 -2.38
CA VAL A 97 -23.06 15.22 -3.63
C VAL A 97 -23.30 16.73 -3.59
N GLY A 98 -22.23 17.50 -3.68
CA GLY A 98 -22.28 18.94 -3.41
C GLY A 98 -22.80 19.21 -1.99
N SER A 99 -23.91 19.95 -1.88
CA SER A 99 -24.58 20.23 -0.59
C SER A 99 -25.72 19.28 -0.25
N THR A 100 -26.08 18.34 -1.15
CA THR A 100 -27.30 17.53 -1.00
C THR A 100 -26.98 16.18 -0.39
N PHE A 101 -27.58 15.90 0.76
CA PHE A 101 -27.57 14.58 1.38
C PHE A 101 -28.72 13.73 0.85
N THR A 102 -28.41 12.50 0.45
CA THR A 102 -29.36 11.48 0.02
C THR A 102 -29.26 10.29 0.96
N GLN A 103 -30.36 9.97 1.65
CA GLN A 103 -30.46 8.77 2.49
C GLN A 103 -30.41 7.52 1.63
N LEU A 104 -29.59 6.56 2.03
CA LEU A 104 -29.51 5.23 1.41
C LEU A 104 -30.37 4.25 2.21
N GLN A 105 -30.94 3.27 1.51
CA GLN A 105 -31.84 2.29 2.10
C GLN A 105 -31.32 0.87 1.89
N PHE A 106 -31.80 -0.07 2.70
CA PHE A 106 -31.51 -1.50 2.65
C PHE A 106 -32.84 -2.25 2.71
N GLY A 107 -33.31 -2.77 1.57
CA GLY A 107 -34.63 -3.41 1.49
C GLY A 107 -35.78 -2.48 1.90
N GLY A 108 -35.68 -1.20 1.56
CA GLY A 108 -36.64 -0.14 1.91
C GLY A 108 -36.48 0.44 3.32
N SER A 109 -35.53 -0.06 4.12
CA SER A 109 -35.27 0.43 5.49
C SER A 109 -34.06 1.36 5.54
N ASN A 110 -34.09 2.39 6.40
CA ASN A 110 -32.97 3.34 6.55
C ASN A 110 -31.81 2.77 7.41
N ASN A 111 -32.03 1.64 8.07
CA ASN A 111 -31.05 0.94 8.90
C ASN A 111 -30.94 -0.53 8.49
N VAL A 112 -29.87 -1.18 8.90
CA VAL A 112 -29.68 -2.62 8.69
C VAL A 112 -28.72 -3.22 9.72
N THR A 113 -28.97 -4.44 10.15
CA THR A 113 -27.98 -5.25 10.86
C THR A 113 -27.13 -5.98 9.85
N VAL A 114 -25.86 -5.60 9.72
CA VAL A 114 -24.89 -6.37 8.93
C VAL A 114 -24.38 -7.50 9.82
N ALA A 115 -24.94 -8.69 9.62
CA ALA A 115 -24.58 -9.87 10.37
C ALA A 115 -23.12 -10.27 10.09
N ASP A 116 -22.40 -10.63 11.15
CA ASP A 116 -21.06 -11.16 11.01
C ASP A 116 -21.06 -12.48 10.23
N GLN A 117 -19.98 -12.74 9.52
CA GLN A 117 -19.77 -13.95 8.73
C GLN A 117 -20.80 -14.13 7.60
N THR A 118 -21.29 -13.01 7.09
CA THR A 118 -22.10 -12.99 5.88
C THR A 118 -21.31 -12.30 4.77
N ASN A 119 -21.85 -12.33 3.55
CA ASN A 119 -21.27 -11.52 2.48
C ASN A 119 -21.39 -10.04 2.81
N GLY A 120 -22.45 -9.65 3.52
CA GLY A 120 -22.72 -8.26 3.88
C GLY A 120 -24.11 -7.85 3.45
N GLN A 121 -24.29 -6.56 3.24
CA GLN A 121 -25.55 -5.97 2.78
C GLN A 121 -25.28 -4.94 1.69
N TRP A 122 -26.06 -5.00 0.62
CA TRP A 122 -26.10 -3.96 -0.41
C TRP A 122 -27.17 -2.94 -0.06
N THR A 123 -26.90 -1.66 -0.31
CA THR A 123 -27.95 -0.67 -0.39
C THR A 123 -28.88 -0.98 -1.57
N ASP A 124 -30.12 -0.53 -1.46
CA ASP A 124 -31.03 -0.41 -2.59
C ASP A 124 -30.44 0.49 -3.68
N ALA A 125 -30.95 0.34 -4.90
CA ALA A 125 -30.59 1.24 -5.99
C ALA A 125 -31.14 2.63 -5.69
N ILE A 126 -30.26 3.64 -5.68
CA ILE A 126 -30.66 5.04 -5.53
C ILE A 126 -30.31 5.80 -6.81
N THR A 127 -31.31 6.41 -7.46
CA THR A 127 -31.10 7.29 -8.61
C THR A 127 -31.21 8.74 -8.15
N ILE A 128 -30.17 9.51 -8.42
CA ILE A 128 -30.12 10.96 -8.16
C ILE A 128 -29.88 11.71 -9.48
N PRO A 129 -29.96 13.05 -9.52
CA PRO A 129 -29.46 13.81 -10.67
C PRO A 129 -28.02 13.40 -11.04
N ASP A 130 -27.67 13.50 -12.32
CA ASP A 130 -26.34 13.13 -12.81
C ASP A 130 -25.24 13.76 -11.95
N VAL A 131 -24.33 12.93 -11.47
CA VAL A 131 -23.09 13.37 -10.82
C VAL A 131 -22.05 13.56 -11.92
N ASP A 132 -21.43 14.73 -11.92
CA ASP A 132 -20.46 15.09 -12.94
C ASP A 132 -19.23 14.16 -12.92
N PRO A 133 -18.57 14.00 -14.08
CA PRO A 133 -17.28 13.33 -14.16
C PRO A 133 -16.26 13.92 -13.18
N GLU A 134 -15.35 13.08 -12.71
CA GLU A 134 -14.21 13.45 -11.85
C GLU A 134 -14.56 14.20 -10.55
N SER A 135 -15.81 14.15 -10.11
CA SER A 135 -16.35 14.84 -8.95
C SER A 135 -16.30 14.00 -7.68
N ALA A 136 -16.27 14.66 -6.52
CA ALA A 136 -16.25 14.01 -5.22
C ALA A 136 -17.66 13.60 -4.78
N ILE A 137 -17.76 12.46 -4.11
CA ILE A 137 -18.93 11.96 -3.40
C ILE A 137 -18.50 11.65 -1.97
N GLU A 138 -19.21 12.20 -0.99
CA GLU A 138 -19.01 11.82 0.40
C GLU A 138 -19.95 10.66 0.78
N LEU A 139 -19.42 9.65 1.45
CA LEU A 139 -20.21 8.55 2.01
C LEU A 139 -20.11 8.62 3.53
N TRP A 140 -21.29 8.69 4.15
CA TRP A 140 -21.46 8.86 5.58
C TRP A 140 -22.11 7.60 6.14
N THR A 141 -21.35 6.79 6.87
CA THR A 141 -21.84 5.55 7.49
C THR A 141 -21.95 5.76 8.98
N PHE A 142 -23.17 5.77 9.50
CA PHE A 142 -23.47 5.81 10.93
C PHE A 142 -23.75 4.41 11.41
N TYR A 143 -22.97 3.94 12.37
CA TYR A 143 -23.07 2.58 12.86
C TYR A 143 -22.71 2.48 14.33
N HIS A 144 -23.10 1.38 14.96
CA HIS A 144 -22.62 1.03 16.28
C HIS A 144 -22.36 -0.46 16.42
N THR A 145 -21.52 -0.74 17.41
CA THR A 145 -21.17 -2.08 17.90
C THR A 145 -21.19 -2.02 19.42
N ALA A 146 -21.52 -3.11 20.10
CA ALA A 146 -21.56 -3.08 21.56
C ALA A 146 -20.16 -2.81 22.14
N VAL A 147 -20.10 -2.16 23.31
CA VAL A 147 -18.81 -1.86 23.96
C VAL A 147 -18.05 -3.17 24.23
N GLY A 148 -16.77 -3.21 23.83
CA GLY A 148 -15.92 -4.40 23.92
C GLY A 148 -15.96 -5.29 22.68
N GLU A 149 -16.91 -5.10 21.78
CA GLU A 149 -16.96 -5.79 20.49
C GLU A 149 -16.01 -5.17 19.46
N LYS A 150 -15.81 -5.92 18.37
CA LYS A 150 -14.85 -5.63 17.31
C LYS A 150 -15.51 -4.92 16.13
N ILE A 151 -14.79 -3.97 15.56
CA ILE A 151 -15.20 -3.20 14.38
C ILE A 151 -14.35 -3.66 13.18
N TRP A 152 -15.01 -3.94 12.05
CA TRP A 152 -14.30 -4.35 10.83
C TRP A 152 -13.46 -3.20 10.23
N PRO A 153 -12.17 -3.44 9.95
CA PRO A 153 -11.25 -2.39 9.54
C PRO A 153 -11.31 -2.18 8.02
N VAL A 154 -11.94 -1.09 7.59
CA VAL A 154 -11.94 -0.72 6.16
C VAL A 154 -11.04 0.49 5.96
N TYR A 155 -11.42 1.66 6.46
CA TYR A 155 -10.83 2.94 6.08
C TYR A 155 -9.94 3.56 7.15
N ARG A 156 -8.70 3.91 6.79
CA ARG A 156 -7.96 4.95 7.51
C ARG A 156 -8.42 6.31 7.00
N ILE A 157 -8.76 7.22 7.93
CA ILE A 157 -9.31 8.53 7.61
C ILE A 157 -8.26 9.43 6.97
N GLN A 158 -8.58 10.04 5.82
CA GLN A 158 -7.74 11.02 5.14
C GLN A 158 -8.21 12.45 5.38
N LYS A 159 -7.89 12.98 6.56
CA LYS A 159 -8.34 14.30 7.03
C LYS A 159 -8.05 15.45 6.06
N HIS A 160 -6.89 15.43 5.40
CA HIS A 160 -6.50 16.45 4.43
C HIS A 160 -7.42 16.48 3.18
N ARG A 161 -8.27 15.47 2.99
CA ARG A 161 -9.29 15.40 1.94
C ARG A 161 -10.71 15.66 2.45
N GLY A 162 -10.85 16.16 3.68
CA GLY A 162 -12.17 16.41 4.29
C GLY A 162 -12.85 15.16 4.87
N GLU A 163 -12.15 14.02 4.93
CA GLU A 163 -12.66 12.82 5.62
C GLU A 163 -12.59 12.97 7.13
N ARG A 164 -13.52 12.33 7.83
CA ARG A 164 -13.68 12.46 9.28
C ARG A 164 -14.17 11.17 9.91
N VAL A 165 -13.89 11.03 11.21
CA VAL A 165 -14.51 10.04 12.09
C VAL A 165 -14.99 10.70 13.36
N TRP A 166 -16.26 10.49 13.70
CA TRP A 166 -16.85 10.98 14.93
C TRP A 166 -17.39 9.83 15.77
N GLY A 167 -17.21 9.91 17.08
CA GLY A 167 -17.73 8.95 18.05
C GLY A 167 -18.63 9.63 19.07
N ALA A 168 -19.70 8.94 19.47
CA ALA A 168 -20.61 9.38 20.52
C ALA A 168 -21.23 8.20 21.27
N SER A 169 -22.04 8.52 22.29
CA SER A 169 -22.83 7.55 23.05
C SER A 169 -24.15 7.16 22.37
N ASP A 170 -24.57 7.93 21.35
CA ASP A 170 -25.85 7.74 20.64
C ASP A 170 -25.78 8.26 19.20
N PHE A 171 -26.70 7.75 18.37
CA PHE A 171 -26.82 8.12 16.96
C PHE A 171 -27.24 9.58 16.74
N ALA A 172 -28.14 10.14 17.56
CA ALA A 172 -28.68 11.48 17.36
C ALA A 172 -27.60 12.56 17.47
N THR A 173 -26.66 12.40 18.41
CA THR A 173 -25.48 13.25 18.55
C THR A 173 -24.64 13.24 17.28
N LEU A 174 -24.42 12.07 16.67
CA LEU A 174 -23.64 11.96 15.44
C LEU A 174 -24.33 12.64 14.25
N GLN A 175 -25.65 12.53 14.14
CA GLN A 175 -26.40 13.18 13.05
C GLN A 175 -26.19 14.69 13.02
N GLY A 176 -25.91 15.32 14.17
CA GLY A 176 -25.58 16.75 14.26
C GLY A 176 -24.42 17.18 13.36
N PHE A 177 -23.43 16.30 13.12
CA PHE A 177 -22.26 16.59 12.27
C PHE A 177 -22.61 16.76 10.79
N MET A 178 -23.78 16.32 10.33
CA MET A 178 -24.23 16.59 8.95
C MET A 178 -24.37 18.10 8.68
N SER A 179 -24.64 18.89 9.71
CA SER A 179 -24.68 20.36 9.64
C SER A 179 -23.30 21.03 9.70
N THR A 180 -22.27 20.31 10.15
CA THR A 180 -20.89 20.78 10.31
C THR A 180 -19.91 19.75 9.73
N PRO A 181 -19.98 19.51 8.41
CA PRO A 181 -19.34 18.35 7.77
C PRO A 181 -17.81 18.33 7.82
N ASP A 182 -17.21 19.46 8.19
CA ASP A 182 -15.75 19.65 8.27
C ASP A 182 -15.24 19.73 9.70
N ALA A 183 -16.15 19.60 10.70
CA ALA A 183 -15.78 19.55 12.11
C ALA A 183 -14.68 18.52 12.35
N ASP A 184 -13.77 18.83 13.28
CA ASP A 184 -12.65 17.94 13.58
C ASP A 184 -13.16 16.57 14.05
N SER A 185 -12.39 15.53 13.72
CA SER A 185 -12.69 14.17 14.16
C SER A 185 -12.61 14.06 15.68
N THR A 186 -13.32 13.10 16.26
CA THR A 186 -13.21 12.83 17.70
C THR A 186 -11.77 12.39 18.02
N ALA A 187 -11.07 13.17 18.85
CA ALA A 187 -9.62 13.00 19.09
C ALA A 187 -9.22 11.59 19.57
N SER A 188 -10.07 10.90 20.34
CA SER A 188 -9.81 9.54 20.81
C SER A 188 -9.87 8.47 19.71
N LEU A 189 -10.62 8.75 18.64
CA LEU A 189 -10.69 7.90 17.45
C LEU A 189 -9.58 8.29 16.47
N ASP A 190 -9.20 9.55 16.46
CA ASP A 190 -8.32 10.11 15.45
C ASP A 190 -6.84 10.15 15.86
N THR A 191 -6.30 8.98 16.18
CA THR A 191 -4.92 8.81 16.65
C THR A 191 -3.96 8.37 15.54
N SER A 192 -2.67 8.64 15.71
CA SER A 192 -1.59 8.13 14.84
C SER A 192 -1.76 8.47 13.35
N TYR A 193 -2.26 9.67 13.03
CA TYR A 193 -2.49 10.09 11.65
C TYR A 193 -1.22 10.01 10.80
N GLY A 194 -1.32 9.38 9.63
CA GLY A 194 -0.18 9.18 8.73
C GLY A 194 0.78 8.06 9.17
N GLN A 195 0.33 7.17 10.05
CA GLN A 195 1.10 6.01 10.50
C GLN A 195 0.32 4.71 10.29
N GLN A 196 1.04 3.58 10.25
CA GLN A 196 0.44 2.25 10.14
C GLN A 196 -0.55 1.95 11.26
N ALA A 197 -0.26 2.48 12.46
CA ALA A 197 -1.08 2.33 13.66
C ALA A 197 -2.36 3.18 13.64
N GLN A 198 -2.59 4.00 12.61
CA GLN A 198 -3.84 4.73 12.50
C GLN A 198 -5.03 3.77 12.49
N PRO A 199 -6.04 4.00 13.35
CA PRO A 199 -7.26 3.21 13.39
C PRO A 199 -7.98 3.13 12.03
N GLN A 200 -8.60 1.97 11.77
CA GLN A 200 -9.41 1.73 10.57
C GLN A 200 -10.88 1.56 10.93
N TYR A 201 -11.75 2.28 10.22
CA TYR A 201 -13.18 2.34 10.52
C TYR A 201 -14.02 1.64 9.46
N TYR A 202 -15.22 1.26 9.88
CA TYR A 202 -16.16 0.57 9.01
C TYR A 202 -16.76 1.53 7.98
N GLY A 203 -17.14 0.98 6.83
CA GLY A 203 -17.68 1.72 5.70
C GLY A 203 -17.81 0.80 4.48
N PRO A 204 -18.25 1.35 3.33
CA PRO A 204 -18.53 0.54 2.15
C PRO A 204 -17.28 0.01 1.47
N ASP A 205 -17.22 -1.26 1.08
CA ASP A 205 -16.04 -1.92 0.46
C ASP A 205 -16.17 -2.08 -1.07
N PHE A 206 -17.38 -2.34 -1.56
CA PHE A 206 -17.73 -2.33 -2.99
C PHE A 206 -18.71 -1.20 -3.31
N MET A 207 -18.48 -0.54 -4.44
CA MET A 207 -19.29 0.59 -4.88
C MET A 207 -19.47 0.52 -6.39
N VAL A 208 -20.72 0.53 -6.83
CA VAL A 208 -21.05 0.46 -8.26
C VAL A 208 -22.04 1.53 -8.65
N ALA A 209 -21.93 2.01 -9.88
CA ALA A 209 -22.84 2.99 -10.44
C ALA A 209 -23.21 2.69 -11.89
N LYS A 210 -24.47 2.96 -12.24
CA LYS A 210 -24.92 3.19 -13.61
C LYS A 210 -24.66 4.65 -13.98
N GLY A 211 -24.64 4.97 -15.26
CA GLY A 211 -24.24 6.29 -15.72
C GLY A 211 -24.01 6.31 -17.23
N ASP A 212 -23.27 7.28 -17.72
CA ASP A 212 -22.85 7.32 -19.13
C ASP A 212 -21.54 6.55 -19.31
N TRP A 213 -21.46 5.32 -18.77
CA TRP A 213 -20.27 4.50 -19.00
C TRP A 213 -20.04 4.37 -20.50
N ASP A 214 -18.85 4.71 -20.94
CA ASP A 214 -18.49 4.95 -22.34
C ASP A 214 -17.77 3.75 -22.98
N GLY A 215 -17.81 2.59 -22.34
CA GLY A 215 -17.17 1.37 -22.83
C GLY A 215 -15.70 1.23 -22.44
N ARG A 216 -15.11 2.23 -21.76
CA ARG A 216 -13.71 2.15 -21.30
C ARG A 216 -13.47 0.95 -20.37
N PRO A 217 -12.23 0.45 -20.27
CA PRO A 217 -11.93 -0.66 -19.37
C PRO A 217 -12.23 -0.31 -17.92
N VAL A 218 -12.78 -1.28 -17.19
CA VAL A 218 -12.95 -1.23 -15.73
C VAL A 218 -12.26 -2.47 -15.14
N ALA A 219 -11.29 -2.25 -14.25
CA ALA A 219 -10.40 -3.29 -13.78
C ALA A 219 -10.85 -3.91 -12.45
N LEU A 220 -10.99 -5.23 -12.39
CA LEU A 220 -11.00 -5.98 -11.13
C LEU A 220 -9.58 -6.45 -10.81
N GLY A 221 -9.03 -5.98 -9.69
CA GLY A 221 -7.63 -6.16 -9.35
C GLY A 221 -7.39 -7.28 -8.33
N PHE A 222 -6.60 -8.28 -8.72
CA PHE A 222 -6.00 -9.25 -7.82
C PHE A 222 -4.59 -8.77 -7.47
N VAL A 223 -4.40 -8.35 -6.21
CA VAL A 223 -3.19 -7.65 -5.78
C VAL A 223 -2.72 -8.12 -4.41
N ASP A 224 -1.45 -7.91 -4.14
CA ASP A 224 -0.86 -8.14 -2.82
C ASP A 224 -0.55 -6.83 -2.09
N SER A 225 0.34 -6.85 -1.10
CA SER A 225 0.81 -5.64 -0.39
C SER A 225 1.33 -4.52 -1.28
N ILE A 226 1.89 -4.85 -2.44
CA ILE A 226 2.48 -3.88 -3.37
C ILE A 226 1.38 -3.15 -4.13
N GLY A 227 0.44 -3.89 -4.73
CA GLY A 227 -0.68 -3.30 -5.45
C GLY A 227 -1.76 -2.72 -4.52
N GLU A 228 -1.93 -3.25 -3.30
CA GLU A 228 -2.87 -2.69 -2.32
C GLU A 228 -2.37 -1.38 -1.70
N ALA A 229 -1.05 -1.13 -1.67
CA ALA A 229 -0.39 0.05 -1.10
C ALA A 229 -0.09 0.00 0.41
N ARG A 230 0.44 -1.13 0.93
CA ARG A 230 0.75 -1.31 2.36
C ARG A 230 1.55 -0.17 3.02
N GLN A 231 2.42 0.53 2.28
CA GLN A 231 3.37 1.52 2.82
C GLN A 231 2.94 2.98 2.66
N GLU A 232 1.71 3.22 2.21
CA GLU A 232 1.07 4.52 2.34
C GLU A 232 -0.22 4.33 3.14
N TYR A 233 -0.52 5.29 4.00
CA TYR A 233 -1.60 5.20 4.98
C TYR A 233 -2.69 6.22 4.67
N SER A 234 -2.53 7.45 5.14
CA SER A 234 -3.59 8.43 5.04
C SER A 234 -3.08 9.73 4.49
N SER A 235 -2.15 10.38 5.17
CA SER A 235 -1.60 11.67 4.74
C SER A 235 -0.91 11.62 3.37
N ALA A 236 -0.48 10.44 2.91
CA ALA A 236 0.16 10.26 1.61
C ALA A 236 -0.78 10.22 0.40
N ALA A 237 -2.10 10.16 0.59
CA ALA A 237 -3.03 10.01 -0.52
C ALA A 237 -3.03 11.20 -1.48
N ASP A 238 -3.33 10.92 -2.75
CA ASP A 238 -3.55 11.98 -3.73
C ASP A 238 -4.93 12.63 -3.56
N ALA A 239 -5.18 13.70 -4.32
CA ALA A 239 -6.45 14.44 -4.28
C ALA A 239 -7.70 13.55 -4.54
N ARG A 240 -7.54 12.44 -5.26
CA ARG A 240 -8.62 11.50 -5.60
C ARG A 240 -8.69 10.30 -4.64
N GLY A 241 -7.88 10.32 -3.58
CA GLY A 241 -7.90 9.33 -2.51
C GLY A 241 -7.11 8.06 -2.82
N ASN A 242 -6.25 8.06 -3.84
CA ASN A 242 -5.45 6.89 -4.20
C ASN A 242 -4.18 6.81 -3.35
N LEU A 243 -3.90 5.58 -2.93
CA LEU A 243 -2.65 5.15 -2.30
C LEU A 243 -1.97 4.11 -3.19
N GLY A 244 -0.63 4.14 -3.20
CA GLY A 244 0.20 3.20 -3.95
C GLY A 244 0.24 3.48 -5.45
N TRP A 245 1.17 2.81 -6.12
CA TRP A 245 1.48 3.09 -7.51
C TRP A 245 0.40 2.59 -8.46
N LEU A 246 -0.22 1.44 -8.17
CA LEU A 246 -1.16 0.81 -9.09
C LEU A 246 -2.45 1.60 -9.22
N ARG A 247 -3.04 2.03 -8.08
CA ARG A 247 -4.23 2.89 -8.10
C ARG A 247 -3.93 4.23 -8.76
N ARG A 248 -2.80 4.86 -8.45
CA ARG A 248 -2.37 6.11 -9.09
C ARG A 248 -2.17 5.95 -10.59
N TRP A 249 -1.53 4.88 -11.04
CA TRP A 249 -1.30 4.65 -12.46
C TRP A 249 -2.62 4.39 -13.21
N LEU A 250 -3.51 3.55 -12.67
CA LEU A 250 -4.84 3.28 -13.24
C LEU A 250 -5.67 4.57 -13.30
N ASP A 251 -5.71 5.33 -12.20
CA ASP A 251 -6.51 6.54 -12.10
C ASP A 251 -5.82 7.76 -12.74
N LYS A 252 -4.55 7.73 -13.16
CA LYS A 252 -3.91 8.89 -13.83
C LYS A 252 -4.60 9.19 -15.16
N SER A 253 -4.91 10.46 -15.43
CA SER A 253 -5.45 10.86 -16.74
C SER A 253 -4.32 10.82 -17.79
N GLY A 254 -4.45 9.96 -18.79
CA GLY A 254 -3.48 9.79 -19.88
C GLY A 254 -3.76 8.53 -20.69
N GLY A 255 -3.26 8.46 -21.92
CA GLY A 255 -3.58 7.35 -22.83
C GLY A 255 -5.07 7.32 -23.13
N ILE A 256 -5.75 6.22 -22.78
CA ILE A 256 -7.21 6.07 -22.90
C ILE A 256 -8.00 6.65 -21.71
N GLY A 257 -7.33 7.41 -20.85
CA GLY A 257 -7.93 8.07 -19.68
C GLY A 257 -7.74 7.30 -18.38
N ARG A 258 -8.56 7.65 -17.38
CA ARG A 258 -8.60 6.98 -16.08
C ARG A 258 -9.34 5.65 -16.21
N ILE A 259 -8.76 4.61 -15.63
CA ILE A 259 -9.32 3.26 -15.57
C ILE A 259 -10.00 3.11 -14.20
N PRO A 260 -11.34 3.10 -14.14
CA PRO A 260 -12.05 2.76 -12.92
C PRO A 260 -11.66 1.35 -12.47
N HIS A 261 -11.58 1.13 -11.16
CA HIS A 261 -11.04 -0.12 -10.64
C HIS A 261 -11.68 -0.52 -9.32
N CYS A 262 -11.64 -1.81 -9.05
CA CYS A 262 -11.88 -2.38 -7.73
C CYS A 262 -10.75 -3.35 -7.42
N LEU A 263 -9.81 -2.96 -6.56
CA LEU A 263 -8.78 -3.89 -6.08
C LEU A 263 -9.35 -4.70 -4.91
N ILE A 264 -9.40 -6.02 -5.06
CA ILE A 264 -9.93 -6.95 -4.05
C ILE A 264 -8.82 -7.66 -3.27
N GLY A 265 -7.56 -7.29 -3.51
CA GLY A 265 -6.38 -7.79 -2.83
C GLY A 265 -6.07 -7.11 -1.49
N MET A 266 -5.08 -7.63 -0.76
CA MET A 266 -4.68 -7.15 0.58
C MET A 266 -3.20 -7.47 0.89
N PRO A 267 -2.60 -6.79 1.88
CA PRO A 267 -1.22 -7.08 2.27
C PRO A 267 -0.97 -8.54 2.66
N GLY A 268 0.00 -9.17 1.98
CA GLY A 268 0.38 -10.57 2.22
C GLY A 268 -0.32 -11.58 1.30
N ALA A 269 -1.31 -11.17 0.50
CA ALA A 269 -2.02 -12.07 -0.39
C ALA A 269 -1.06 -12.84 -1.30
N GLY A 270 -1.24 -14.17 -1.37
CA GLY A 270 -0.46 -15.07 -2.22
C GLY A 270 -1.36 -15.76 -3.25
N SER A 271 -0.86 -15.96 -4.47
CA SER A 271 -1.61 -16.59 -5.56
C SER A 271 -2.08 -17.99 -5.17
N VAL A 272 -1.25 -18.67 -4.38
CA VAL A 272 -1.53 -20.00 -3.83
C VAL A 272 -2.82 -20.06 -3.01
N ARG A 273 -3.28 -18.96 -2.39
CA ARG A 273 -4.38 -18.98 -1.40
C ARG A 273 -5.70 -18.36 -1.88
N GLU A 274 -5.69 -17.54 -2.94
CA GLU A 274 -6.87 -16.76 -3.36
C GLU A 274 -8.12 -17.63 -3.63
N TYR A 275 -7.93 -18.87 -4.09
CA TYR A 275 -9.00 -19.81 -4.46
C TYR A 275 -8.89 -21.17 -3.75
N THR A 276 -8.07 -21.28 -2.72
CA THR A 276 -7.81 -22.56 -2.04
C THR A 276 -8.10 -22.42 -0.55
N GLY A 277 -8.48 -23.52 0.10
CA GLY A 277 -8.88 -23.55 1.50
C GLY A 277 -10.33 -24.01 1.65
N SER A 278 -10.88 -23.84 2.84
CA SER A 278 -12.27 -24.17 3.16
C SER A 278 -12.86 -23.26 4.24
N GLY A 279 -14.18 -23.07 4.24
CA GLY A 279 -14.87 -22.23 5.23
C GLY A 279 -14.32 -20.79 5.28
N SER A 280 -13.96 -20.32 6.48
CA SER A 280 -13.37 -19.00 6.69
C SER A 280 -11.90 -18.88 6.25
N SER A 281 -11.26 -19.98 5.84
CA SER A 281 -9.86 -19.94 5.38
C SER A 281 -9.70 -19.61 3.90
N ILE A 282 -10.77 -19.74 3.11
CA ILE A 282 -10.79 -19.43 1.69
C ILE A 282 -11.37 -18.04 1.43
N ALA A 283 -10.80 -17.30 0.48
CA ALA A 283 -11.37 -16.02 0.03
C ALA A 283 -12.52 -16.24 -0.94
N THR A 284 -13.72 -16.50 -0.41
CA THR A 284 -14.91 -16.75 -1.24
C THR A 284 -15.87 -15.58 -1.20
N ARG A 285 -16.02 -14.90 -0.06
CA ARG A 285 -17.03 -13.86 0.17
C ARG A 285 -16.82 -12.64 -0.70
N ARG A 286 -15.59 -12.11 -0.81
CA ARG A 286 -15.31 -10.99 -1.73
C ARG A 286 -15.73 -11.34 -3.16
N ARG A 287 -15.52 -12.59 -3.59
CA ARG A 287 -15.89 -13.06 -4.92
C ARG A 287 -17.40 -13.33 -5.05
N ASP A 288 -18.07 -13.78 -3.99
CA ASP A 288 -19.53 -13.87 -3.94
C ASP A 288 -20.20 -12.49 -4.06
N VAL A 289 -19.68 -11.48 -3.37
CA VAL A 289 -20.18 -10.10 -3.48
C VAL A 289 -20.06 -9.58 -4.90
N VAL A 290 -18.97 -9.90 -5.62
CA VAL A 290 -18.85 -9.59 -7.05
C VAL A 290 -19.90 -10.35 -7.88
N ARG A 291 -20.23 -11.60 -7.52
CA ARG A 291 -21.29 -12.38 -8.17
C ARG A 291 -22.69 -11.81 -7.92
N GLU A 292 -22.96 -11.26 -6.75
CA GLU A 292 -24.25 -10.64 -6.44
C GLU A 292 -24.53 -9.46 -7.38
N ILE A 293 -23.51 -8.69 -7.78
CA ILE A 293 -23.67 -7.57 -8.71
C ILE A 293 -24.13 -8.03 -10.10
N ILE A 294 -23.76 -9.25 -10.53
CA ILE A 294 -24.20 -9.84 -11.80
C ILE A 294 -25.73 -9.90 -11.86
N ALA A 295 -26.39 -10.21 -10.74
CA ALA A 295 -27.84 -10.31 -10.65
C ALA A 295 -28.52 -8.95 -10.90
N PHE A 296 -27.82 -7.84 -10.62
CA PHE A 296 -28.31 -6.49 -10.86
C PHE A 296 -28.00 -5.97 -12.28
N ASN A 297 -27.28 -6.75 -13.08
CA ASN A 297 -26.65 -6.34 -14.34
C ASN A 297 -27.05 -7.21 -15.54
N ASP A 298 -28.22 -7.86 -15.50
CA ASP A 298 -28.69 -8.74 -16.57
C ASP A 298 -27.63 -9.78 -17.00
N ASN A 299 -26.98 -10.38 -16.00
CA ASN A 299 -25.89 -11.35 -16.17
C ASN A 299 -24.55 -10.79 -16.67
N LYS A 300 -24.30 -9.49 -16.56
CA LYS A 300 -23.02 -8.84 -16.91
C LYS A 300 -22.18 -8.52 -15.67
N TRP A 301 -20.87 -8.69 -15.77
CA TRP A 301 -19.92 -8.31 -14.71
C TRP A 301 -19.87 -6.79 -14.46
N PRO A 302 -19.49 -6.28 -13.29
CA PRO A 302 -19.28 -4.83 -13.08
C PRO A 302 -17.90 -4.31 -13.52
N PHE A 303 -17.17 -5.12 -14.30
CA PHE A 303 -15.83 -4.86 -14.81
C PHE A 303 -15.68 -5.49 -16.19
N THR A 304 -14.58 -5.18 -16.87
CA THR A 304 -14.28 -5.70 -18.22
C THR A 304 -12.93 -6.39 -18.31
N VAL A 305 -12.01 -6.16 -17.37
CA VAL A 305 -10.66 -6.71 -17.40
C VAL A 305 -10.19 -7.09 -16.00
N ILE A 306 -9.37 -8.14 -15.92
CA ILE A 306 -8.65 -8.51 -14.69
C ILE A 306 -7.26 -7.88 -14.72
N ALA A 307 -6.91 -7.16 -13.67
CA ALA A 307 -5.54 -6.71 -13.41
C ALA A 307 -4.91 -7.64 -12.36
N ASN A 308 -3.93 -8.45 -12.77
CA ASN A 308 -3.30 -9.43 -11.89
C ASN A 308 -1.85 -9.01 -11.54
N GLN A 309 -1.64 -8.52 -10.32
CA GLN A 309 -0.31 -8.19 -9.78
C GLN A 309 0.27 -9.31 -8.90
N MET A 310 -0.47 -10.38 -8.66
CA MET A 310 -0.10 -11.44 -7.71
C MET A 310 1.25 -12.11 -8.05
N GLY A 311 1.85 -12.76 -7.06
CA GLY A 311 3.10 -13.49 -7.20
C GLY A 311 4.21 -13.02 -6.25
N GLN A 312 4.06 -11.85 -5.59
CA GLN A 312 5.15 -11.37 -4.73
C GLN A 312 5.31 -12.20 -3.45
N ASN A 313 4.20 -12.63 -2.84
CA ASN A 313 4.23 -13.37 -1.58
C ASN A 313 4.28 -14.90 -1.74
N ASP A 314 4.27 -15.40 -2.97
CA ASP A 314 4.51 -16.81 -3.22
C ASP A 314 6.02 -17.09 -3.13
N THR A 315 6.46 -17.79 -2.09
CA THR A 315 7.88 -18.02 -1.76
C THR A 315 8.28 -19.49 -1.83
N ALA A 316 7.70 -20.24 -2.77
CA ALA A 316 7.99 -21.67 -2.92
C ALA A 316 9.48 -21.95 -3.20
N SER A 317 9.96 -23.11 -2.78
CA SER A 317 11.37 -23.53 -2.93
C SER A 317 11.75 -23.94 -4.36
N THR A 318 10.77 -24.12 -5.25
CA THR A 318 11.01 -24.45 -6.66
C THR A 318 10.19 -23.55 -7.57
N TYR A 319 10.77 -23.22 -8.73
CA TYR A 319 10.06 -22.45 -9.75
C TYR A 319 8.79 -23.16 -10.26
N ALA A 320 8.83 -24.49 -10.41
CA ALA A 320 7.66 -25.25 -10.86
C ALA A 320 6.48 -25.10 -9.89
N GLN A 321 6.73 -25.14 -8.57
CA GLN A 321 5.68 -24.90 -7.58
C GLN A 321 5.21 -23.45 -7.61
N PHE A 322 6.12 -22.49 -7.69
CA PHE A 322 5.76 -21.08 -7.75
C PHE A 322 4.93 -20.73 -8.99
N PHE A 323 5.42 -21.06 -10.19
CA PHE A 323 4.77 -20.70 -11.44
C PHE A 323 3.59 -21.61 -11.77
N THR A 324 3.80 -22.93 -11.83
CA THR A 324 2.74 -23.85 -12.27
C THR A 324 1.69 -24.03 -11.18
N THR A 325 2.09 -24.38 -9.96
CA THR A 325 1.13 -24.72 -8.90
C THR A 325 0.44 -23.49 -8.34
N ASN A 326 1.17 -22.39 -8.07
CA ASN A 326 0.58 -21.23 -7.43
C ASN A 326 0.00 -20.23 -8.44
N TYR A 327 0.85 -19.61 -9.27
CA TYR A 327 0.44 -18.52 -10.16
C TYR A 327 -0.49 -18.98 -11.28
N ARG A 328 -0.11 -20.01 -12.06
CA ARG A 328 -0.93 -20.49 -13.18
C ARG A 328 -2.23 -21.13 -12.72
N SER A 329 -2.24 -21.84 -11.60
CA SER A 329 -3.52 -22.35 -11.07
C SER A 329 -4.46 -21.22 -10.66
N LEU A 330 -3.95 -20.11 -10.12
CA LEU A 330 -4.77 -18.91 -9.90
C LEU A 330 -5.38 -18.43 -11.22
N VAL A 331 -4.57 -18.25 -12.26
CA VAL A 331 -5.02 -17.81 -13.59
C VAL A 331 -6.10 -18.74 -14.15
N THR A 332 -5.89 -20.07 -14.08
CA THR A 332 -6.89 -21.05 -14.50
C THR A 332 -8.23 -20.89 -13.76
N ARG A 333 -8.19 -20.62 -12.45
CA ARG A 333 -9.41 -20.45 -11.63
C ARG A 333 -10.10 -19.12 -11.88
N ILE A 334 -9.34 -18.05 -12.12
CA ILE A 334 -9.87 -16.76 -12.58
C ILE A 334 -10.57 -16.94 -13.93
N ARG A 335 -9.97 -17.65 -14.89
CA ARG A 335 -10.60 -17.93 -16.19
C ARG A 335 -11.87 -18.79 -16.06
N ALA A 336 -11.89 -19.73 -15.12
CA ALA A 336 -13.07 -20.55 -14.86
C ALA A 336 -14.22 -19.71 -14.28
N GLU A 337 -13.93 -18.78 -13.37
CA GLU A 337 -14.93 -17.91 -12.74
C GLU A 337 -15.40 -16.79 -13.68
N TYR A 338 -14.47 -16.11 -14.34
CA TYR A 338 -14.71 -14.96 -15.20
C TYR A 338 -14.45 -15.32 -16.67
N ALA A 339 -15.18 -16.32 -17.15
CA ALA A 339 -15.02 -16.85 -18.50
C ALA A 339 -15.07 -15.73 -19.56
N GLY A 340 -14.03 -15.68 -20.41
CA GLY A 340 -13.91 -14.70 -21.50
C GLY A 340 -13.44 -13.31 -21.07
N VAL A 341 -13.21 -13.05 -19.78
CA VAL A 341 -12.58 -11.80 -19.34
C VAL A 341 -11.07 -11.86 -19.56
N LYS A 342 -10.53 -10.81 -20.18
CA LYS A 342 -9.10 -10.64 -20.41
C LYS A 342 -8.33 -10.48 -19.09
N ILE A 343 -7.20 -11.18 -18.95
CA ILE A 343 -6.29 -11.10 -17.81
C ILE A 343 -5.03 -10.37 -18.22
N VAL A 344 -4.82 -9.17 -17.67
CA VAL A 344 -3.60 -8.38 -17.86
C VAL A 344 -2.74 -8.49 -16.61
N ALA A 345 -1.54 -9.03 -16.77
CA ALA A 345 -0.60 -9.23 -15.68
C ALA A 345 0.33 -8.03 -15.49
N PHE A 346 0.67 -7.77 -14.24
CA PHE A 346 1.71 -6.85 -13.81
C PHE A 346 2.81 -7.69 -13.14
N PRO A 347 3.98 -7.87 -13.78
CA PRO A 347 5.07 -8.64 -13.21
C PRO A 347 5.46 -8.15 -11.80
N PRO A 348 5.91 -9.05 -10.91
CA PRO A 348 6.36 -8.65 -9.58
C PRO A 348 7.55 -7.69 -9.63
N LEU A 349 7.62 -6.78 -8.64
CA LEU A 349 8.77 -5.90 -8.46
C LEU A 349 9.96 -6.69 -7.88
N GLY A 350 11.19 -6.25 -8.19
CA GLY A 350 12.40 -6.84 -7.64
C GLY A 350 12.42 -6.85 -6.11
N ARG A 351 13.07 -7.84 -5.49
CA ARG A 351 13.35 -7.83 -4.05
C ARG A 351 14.84 -7.94 -3.80
N THR A 352 15.37 -6.96 -3.10
CA THR A 352 16.75 -6.94 -2.59
C THR A 352 16.75 -6.78 -1.06
N THR A 353 17.86 -7.12 -0.42
CA THR A 353 18.18 -6.76 0.97
C THR A 353 19.33 -5.77 0.97
N ILE A 354 19.38 -4.92 1.99
CA ILE A 354 20.47 -3.96 2.24
C ILE A 354 21.22 -4.26 3.52
N THR A 355 21.05 -5.47 4.06
CA THR A 355 21.84 -6.00 5.17
C THR A 355 22.82 -7.05 4.66
N ARG A 356 24.03 -7.04 5.22
CA ARG A 356 25.08 -8.02 4.89
C ARG A 356 25.71 -8.57 6.17
N SER A 357 25.97 -9.88 6.18
CA SER A 357 26.75 -10.49 7.26
C SER A 357 28.17 -9.96 7.25
N VAL A 358 28.69 -9.65 8.44
CA VAL A 358 30.02 -9.09 8.64
C VAL A 358 30.71 -9.79 9.81
N THR A 359 32.03 -9.98 9.74
CA THR A 359 32.83 -10.43 10.88
C THR A 359 33.67 -9.28 11.40
N LEU A 360 33.80 -9.15 12.72
CA LEU A 360 34.52 -8.05 13.37
C LEU A 360 35.68 -8.58 14.22
N THR A 361 36.85 -8.00 14.04
CA THR A 361 38.00 -8.13 14.94
C THR A 361 38.46 -6.74 15.37
N SER A 362 39.12 -6.61 16.51
CA SER A 362 39.64 -5.31 16.96
C SER A 362 41.08 -5.39 17.46
N VAL A 363 41.80 -4.28 17.31
CA VAL A 363 43.10 -4.02 17.96
C VAL A 363 43.01 -2.64 18.60
N GLY A 364 43.11 -2.57 19.92
CA GLY A 364 42.81 -1.35 20.67
C GLY A 364 41.36 -0.90 20.43
N THR A 365 41.17 0.34 19.99
CA THR A 365 39.87 0.96 19.68
C THR A 365 39.50 0.88 18.19
N VAL A 366 40.30 0.21 17.36
CA VAL A 366 40.06 0.09 15.92
C VAL A 366 39.47 -1.27 15.60
N VAL A 367 38.26 -1.28 15.07
CA VAL A 367 37.58 -2.47 14.55
C VAL A 367 37.94 -2.64 13.08
N THR A 368 38.30 -3.86 12.69
CA THR A 368 38.35 -4.32 11.30
C THR A 368 37.12 -5.15 11.01
N ALA A 369 36.28 -4.67 10.10
CA ALA A 369 35.10 -5.35 9.62
C ALA A 369 35.39 -6.01 8.28
N THR A 370 35.02 -7.28 8.13
CA THR A 370 35.17 -8.04 6.88
C THR A 370 33.81 -8.49 6.36
N ILE A 371 33.47 -8.08 5.15
CA ILE A 371 32.30 -8.57 4.40
C ILE A 371 32.83 -9.52 3.32
N ALA A 372 32.68 -10.83 3.51
CA ALA A 372 33.23 -11.84 2.61
C ALA A 372 32.75 -11.67 1.15
N SER A 373 31.53 -11.16 0.97
CA SER A 373 30.93 -10.90 -0.35
C SER A 373 31.29 -9.52 -0.94
N GLY A 374 32.20 -8.77 -0.32
CA GLY A 374 32.72 -7.48 -0.80
C GLY A 374 32.04 -6.25 -0.20
N THR A 375 32.73 -5.11 -0.23
CA THR A 375 32.25 -3.80 0.24
C THR A 375 31.28 -3.12 -0.71
N ASN A 376 31.30 -3.44 -2.01
CA ASN A 376 30.26 -3.16 -3.00
C ASN A 376 29.64 -1.75 -2.92
N GLY A 377 30.42 -0.72 -3.21
CA GLY A 377 29.95 0.67 -3.25
C GLY A 377 30.15 1.45 -1.95
N LEU A 378 30.47 0.78 -0.83
CA LEU A 378 30.86 1.49 0.40
C LEU A 378 32.06 2.41 0.14
N VAL A 379 32.02 3.60 0.73
CA VAL A 379 33.08 4.61 0.63
C VAL A 379 33.56 5.11 2.00
N THR A 380 34.81 5.54 2.08
CA THR A 380 35.36 6.18 3.29
C THR A 380 34.58 7.44 3.64
N GLY A 381 34.24 7.59 4.93
CA GLY A 381 33.44 8.69 5.45
C GLY A 381 31.94 8.42 5.47
N GLN A 382 31.47 7.30 4.92
CA GLN A 382 30.07 6.90 4.98
C GLN A 382 29.67 6.40 6.37
N THR A 383 28.39 6.58 6.73
CA THR A 383 27.82 5.93 7.92
C THR A 383 27.25 4.55 7.59
N VAL A 384 27.66 3.54 8.35
CA VAL A 384 27.10 2.18 8.33
C VAL A 384 26.55 1.85 9.71
N THR A 385 25.38 1.23 9.77
CA THR A 385 24.83 0.66 11.01
C THR A 385 25.37 -0.76 11.19
N ILE A 386 26.03 -0.99 12.32
CA ILE A 386 26.45 -2.32 12.80
C ILE A 386 25.46 -2.77 13.87
N SER A 387 24.97 -4.01 13.76
CA SER A 387 24.02 -4.57 14.72
C SER A 387 24.22 -6.07 14.88
N GLY A 388 23.70 -6.64 15.97
CA GLY A 388 23.70 -8.09 16.20
C GLY A 388 25.00 -8.66 16.77
N ALA A 389 26.00 -7.82 17.10
CA ALA A 389 27.13 -8.24 17.92
C ALA A 389 26.69 -8.44 19.37
N THR A 390 27.14 -9.53 19.99
CA THR A 390 26.92 -9.82 21.42
C THR A 390 27.62 -8.78 22.29
N GLN A 391 28.82 -8.34 21.88
CA GLN A 391 29.55 -7.25 22.53
C GLN A 391 28.97 -5.92 22.03
N THR A 392 28.23 -5.24 22.89
CA THR A 392 27.39 -4.10 22.52
C THR A 392 28.17 -2.92 21.98
N GLU A 393 29.45 -2.80 22.34
CA GLU A 393 30.35 -1.71 21.95
C GLU A 393 30.65 -1.72 20.44
N TYR A 394 30.54 -2.86 19.77
CA TYR A 394 30.67 -2.93 18.31
C TYR A 394 29.44 -2.40 17.57
N ASN A 395 28.28 -2.41 18.21
CA ASN A 395 27.01 -2.02 17.58
C ASN A 395 26.85 -0.50 17.54
N GLY A 396 26.15 0.01 16.54
CA GLY A 396 25.80 1.42 16.41
C GLY A 396 25.96 1.95 14.99
N ASN A 397 25.73 3.25 14.85
CA ASN A 397 26.01 3.99 13.62
C ASN A 397 27.46 4.45 13.63
N VAL A 398 28.26 3.97 12.69
CA VAL A 398 29.71 4.22 12.67
C VAL A 398 30.13 4.83 11.35
N VAL A 399 31.06 5.77 11.41
CA VAL A 399 31.72 6.31 10.21
C VAL A 399 32.87 5.40 9.85
N ILE A 400 32.87 4.90 8.61
CA ILE A 400 33.83 3.87 8.18
C ILE A 400 35.01 4.46 7.39
N THR A 401 36.12 3.73 7.39
CA THR A 401 37.22 3.89 6.44
C THR A 401 37.37 2.61 5.64
N VAL A 402 37.09 2.65 4.34
CA VAL A 402 37.24 1.48 3.47
C VAL A 402 38.72 1.24 3.22
N THR A 403 39.20 0.05 3.57
CA THR A 403 40.63 -0.32 3.49
C THR A 403 40.92 -1.31 2.38
N GLY A 404 39.89 -1.92 1.79
CA GLY A 404 40.04 -2.90 0.71
C GLY A 404 38.70 -3.33 0.11
N PRO A 405 38.73 -4.27 -0.85
CA PRO A 405 37.54 -4.74 -1.56
C PRO A 405 36.56 -5.51 -0.68
N THR A 406 36.99 -6.01 0.49
CA THR A 406 36.17 -6.78 1.44
C THR A 406 36.24 -6.25 2.86
N THR A 407 37.02 -5.18 3.11
CA THR A 407 37.33 -4.71 4.46
C THR A 407 37.13 -3.21 4.63
N PHE A 408 36.65 -2.83 5.80
CA PHE A 408 36.65 -1.45 6.27
C PHE A 408 36.97 -1.42 7.77
N THR A 409 37.37 -0.27 8.27
CA THR A 409 37.60 -0.04 9.70
C THR A 409 36.68 1.04 10.25
N TYR A 410 36.46 1.00 11.56
CA TYR A 410 35.82 2.07 12.31
C TYR A 410 36.32 2.06 13.76
N ASN A 411 36.09 3.16 14.47
CA ASN A 411 36.43 3.25 15.89
C ASN A 411 35.22 2.96 16.76
N PHE A 412 35.46 2.33 17.91
CA PHE A 412 34.49 2.11 18.97
C PHE A 412 35.08 2.54 20.32
N VAL A 413 34.23 2.70 21.34
CA VAL A 413 34.66 3.16 22.66
C VAL A 413 35.10 1.97 23.51
N GLY A 414 36.29 2.06 24.10
CA GLY A 414 36.81 1.06 25.04
C GLY A 414 37.56 -0.08 24.36
N SER A 415 37.50 -1.26 24.97
CA SER A 415 38.01 -2.52 24.42
C SER A 415 36.94 -3.59 24.58
N ALA A 416 36.90 -4.55 23.65
CA ALA A 416 35.98 -5.67 23.71
C ALA A 416 36.70 -6.97 23.33
N THR A 417 36.06 -8.09 23.63
CA THR A 417 36.48 -9.40 23.15
C THR A 417 36.60 -9.39 21.63
N THR A 418 37.69 -9.98 21.12
CA THR A 418 37.97 -10.10 19.68
C THR A 418 38.30 -11.57 19.36
N PRO A 419 37.70 -12.16 18.31
CA PRO A 419 36.66 -11.62 17.44
C PRO A 419 35.32 -11.38 18.16
N ALA A 420 34.49 -10.48 17.62
CA ALA A 420 33.12 -10.31 18.09
C ALA A 420 32.27 -11.54 17.75
N THR A 421 31.29 -11.86 18.59
CA THR A 421 30.34 -12.98 18.38
C THR A 421 28.94 -12.45 18.10
N GLY A 422 28.05 -13.31 17.58
CA GLY A 422 26.66 -12.97 17.26
C GLY A 422 26.33 -13.09 15.78
N THR A 423 25.09 -12.76 15.40
CA THR A 423 24.69 -12.64 13.99
C THR A 423 24.86 -11.19 13.58
N ILE A 424 26.09 -10.82 13.25
CA ILE A 424 26.47 -9.43 13.03
C ILE A 424 26.11 -9.00 11.60
N LEU A 425 25.39 -7.89 11.49
CA LEU A 425 24.93 -7.31 10.24
C LEU A 425 25.46 -5.88 10.06
N ALA A 426 25.90 -5.57 8.84
CA ALA A 426 26.16 -4.22 8.36
C ALA A 426 25.02 -3.75 7.44
N ASN A 427 24.63 -2.49 7.56
CA ASN A 427 23.56 -1.86 6.77
C ASN A 427 23.91 -0.39 6.47
N GLU A 428 23.76 0.03 5.21
CA GLU A 428 23.93 1.43 4.78
C GLU A 428 22.63 2.13 4.39
N LEU A 429 21.47 1.54 4.74
CA LEU A 429 20.13 2.07 4.48
C LEU A 429 19.76 2.17 2.99
N GLY A 430 20.55 1.52 2.13
CA GLY A 430 20.38 1.53 0.68
C GLY A 430 20.78 2.86 0.05
N LEU A 431 21.87 3.44 0.55
CA LEU A 431 22.50 4.61 -0.05
C LEU A 431 22.97 4.30 -1.49
N HIS A 432 23.61 3.14 -1.66
CA HIS A 432 24.13 2.63 -2.92
C HIS A 432 23.28 1.46 -3.43
N SER A 433 23.01 1.44 -4.74
CA SER A 433 22.37 0.30 -5.38
C SER A 433 23.31 -0.91 -5.42
N GLU A 434 24.62 -0.69 -5.51
CA GLU A 434 25.65 -1.74 -5.58
C GLU A 434 25.76 -2.53 -4.27
N TYR A 435 25.43 -1.92 -3.12
CA TYR A 435 25.49 -2.60 -1.82
C TYR A 435 24.40 -3.65 -1.65
N GLN A 436 23.28 -3.46 -2.34
CA GLN A 436 22.13 -4.36 -2.29
C GLN A 436 22.53 -5.80 -2.60
N VAL A 437 21.79 -6.75 -2.05
CA VAL A 437 21.95 -8.18 -2.35
C VAL A 437 20.58 -8.69 -2.77
N TYR A 438 20.51 -9.51 -3.81
CA TYR A 438 19.23 -10.12 -4.17
C TYR A 438 18.73 -10.98 -3.01
N GLY A 439 17.46 -10.81 -2.65
CA GLY A 439 16.86 -11.67 -1.65
C GLY A 439 16.91 -13.13 -2.09
N ALA A 440 16.69 -14.06 -1.16
CA ALA A 440 16.41 -15.45 -1.54
C ALA A 440 15.33 -15.44 -2.62
N ASN A 441 15.53 -16.21 -3.69
CA ASN A 441 14.56 -16.32 -4.76
C ASN A 441 14.42 -15.13 -5.71
N ASN A 442 15.46 -14.30 -5.84
CA ASN A 442 15.46 -13.07 -6.66
C ASN A 442 16.74 -12.89 -7.51
N THR A 443 17.40 -13.95 -7.99
CA THR A 443 18.70 -13.81 -8.69
C THR A 443 18.58 -13.09 -10.04
N TRP A 444 19.49 -12.17 -10.34
CA TRP A 444 19.48 -11.38 -11.58
C TRP A 444 20.83 -11.40 -12.30
N PRO A 445 20.85 -11.53 -13.64
CA PRO A 445 19.71 -11.95 -14.47
C PRO A 445 19.27 -13.37 -14.08
N ALA A 446 18.02 -13.74 -14.38
CA ALA A 446 17.63 -15.14 -14.21
C ALA A 446 18.47 -15.99 -15.17
N ASP A 447 19.31 -16.86 -14.64
CA ASP A 447 19.81 -17.99 -15.42
C ASP A 447 18.82 -19.14 -15.26
N GLY A 448 18.70 -20.00 -16.28
CA GLY A 448 17.76 -21.14 -16.25
C GLY A 448 18.04 -22.15 -15.12
N THR A 449 19.09 -21.94 -14.33
CA THR A 449 19.52 -22.72 -13.17
C THR A 449 19.05 -22.13 -11.84
N ASP A 450 18.49 -20.93 -11.81
CA ASP A 450 17.87 -20.37 -10.61
C ASP A 450 16.67 -21.23 -10.20
N ALA A 451 16.81 -21.95 -9.08
CA ALA A 451 15.74 -22.76 -8.48
C ALA A 451 14.52 -21.90 -8.10
N SER A 452 14.66 -20.59 -8.12
CA SER A 452 13.83 -19.66 -7.40
C SER A 452 13.45 -18.43 -8.24
N GLY A 453 12.63 -18.70 -9.25
CA GLY A 453 12.39 -17.81 -10.38
C GLY A 453 11.36 -16.70 -10.20
N LYS A 454 11.65 -15.64 -9.42
CA LYS A 454 10.88 -14.39 -9.54
C LYS A 454 11.15 -13.66 -10.85
N TRP A 455 12.42 -13.55 -11.23
CA TRP A 455 12.79 -12.99 -12.54
C TRP A 455 12.38 -13.90 -13.69
N ARG A 456 12.43 -15.21 -13.48
CA ARG A 456 11.85 -16.15 -14.43
C ARG A 456 10.32 -16.01 -14.56
N LEU A 457 9.60 -15.78 -13.45
CA LEU A 457 8.17 -15.46 -13.48
C LEU A 457 7.91 -14.17 -14.26
N HIS A 458 8.71 -13.13 -14.02
CA HIS A 458 8.65 -11.90 -14.79
C HIS A 458 8.77 -12.20 -16.29
N ASP A 459 9.80 -12.95 -16.70
CA ASP A 459 10.04 -13.27 -18.10
C ASP A 459 8.92 -14.12 -18.70
N ASP A 460 8.41 -15.11 -17.96
CA ASP A 460 7.28 -15.94 -18.39
C ASP A 460 5.97 -15.14 -18.50
N ILE A 461 5.73 -14.15 -17.63
CA ILE A 461 4.61 -13.22 -17.75
C ILE A 461 4.78 -12.34 -18.99
N MET A 462 5.96 -11.75 -19.18
CA MET A 462 6.24 -10.87 -20.32
C MET A 462 6.13 -11.61 -21.66
N ALA A 463 6.58 -12.86 -21.70
CA ALA A 463 6.43 -13.75 -22.85
C ALA A 463 5.06 -14.45 -22.92
N GLN A 464 4.16 -14.22 -21.94
CA GLN A 464 2.80 -14.78 -21.86
C GLN A 464 2.78 -16.31 -21.98
N THR A 465 3.82 -16.97 -21.45
CA THR A 465 4.01 -18.41 -21.64
C THR A 465 2.91 -19.21 -20.95
N SER A 466 2.58 -20.37 -21.53
CA SER A 466 1.61 -21.30 -20.93
C SER A 466 0.25 -20.68 -20.57
N ALA A 467 -0.17 -19.65 -21.31
CA ALA A 467 -1.39 -18.88 -21.08
C ALA A 467 -1.50 -18.26 -19.68
N CYS A 468 -0.37 -17.88 -19.08
CA CYS A 468 -0.30 -17.27 -17.75
C CYS A 468 -0.98 -15.89 -17.66
N CYS A 469 -1.23 -15.23 -18.80
CA CYS A 469 -2.05 -14.03 -18.96
C CYS A 469 -2.41 -13.85 -20.44
N ASP A 470 -3.25 -12.85 -20.76
CA ASP A 470 -3.59 -12.46 -22.15
C ASP A 470 -2.79 -11.25 -22.63
N ALA A 471 -2.26 -10.46 -21.69
CA ALA A 471 -1.30 -9.40 -21.93
C ALA A 471 -0.49 -9.12 -20.66
N ALA A 472 0.66 -8.48 -20.81
CA ALA A 472 1.49 -8.04 -19.70
C ALA A 472 1.84 -6.56 -19.84
N ILE A 473 1.81 -5.83 -18.72
CA ILE A 473 2.29 -4.45 -18.61
C ILE A 473 3.63 -4.49 -17.89
N ASP A 474 4.70 -4.15 -18.61
CA ASP A 474 6.04 -4.13 -18.04
C ASP A 474 6.18 -2.96 -17.07
N THR A 475 6.59 -3.26 -15.83
CA THR A 475 6.88 -2.25 -14.81
C THR A 475 8.38 -2.02 -14.62
N TYR A 476 9.24 -2.89 -15.17
CA TYR A 476 10.67 -2.99 -14.88
C TYR A 476 11.39 -1.65 -15.01
N SER A 477 11.26 -1.00 -16.17
CA SER A 477 11.91 0.28 -16.47
C SER A 477 11.48 1.42 -15.54
N ALA A 478 10.31 1.32 -14.91
CA ALA A 478 9.77 2.36 -14.04
C ALA A 478 10.38 2.34 -12.63
N TRP A 479 10.94 1.22 -12.16
CA TRP A 479 11.51 1.12 -10.81
C TRP A 479 12.97 0.69 -10.75
N VAL A 480 13.54 0.13 -11.81
CA VAL A 480 14.91 -0.40 -11.77
C VAL A 480 15.95 0.70 -11.52
N SER A 481 17.01 0.34 -10.78
CA SER A 481 18.22 1.15 -10.67
C SER A 481 18.89 1.30 -12.05
N PRO A 482 19.35 2.50 -12.43
CA PRO A 482 20.11 2.69 -13.66
C PRO A 482 21.50 2.04 -13.63
N THR A 483 22.11 1.81 -12.45
CA THR A 483 23.41 1.13 -12.35
C THR A 483 23.31 -0.36 -12.03
N ARG A 484 22.14 -0.84 -11.58
CA ARG A 484 21.96 -2.24 -11.18
C ARG A 484 20.63 -2.85 -11.65
N GLY A 485 20.72 -3.74 -12.64
CA GLY A 485 19.57 -4.52 -13.09
C GLY A 485 18.97 -5.37 -11.97
N GLY A 486 17.63 -5.50 -11.94
CA GLY A 486 16.91 -6.27 -10.93
C GLY A 486 16.95 -5.69 -9.50
N GLY A 487 17.68 -4.59 -9.28
CA GLY A 487 17.77 -3.86 -8.02
C GLY A 487 16.94 -2.57 -8.03
N TRP A 488 16.57 -2.10 -6.85
CA TRP A 488 15.95 -0.79 -6.67
C TRP A 488 17.02 0.31 -6.71
N PRO A 489 16.69 1.55 -7.06
CA PRO A 489 17.64 2.64 -7.00
C PRO A 489 18.14 2.85 -5.57
N GLY A 490 19.43 3.16 -5.44
CA GLY A 490 19.99 3.69 -4.21
C GLY A 490 19.56 5.14 -4.00
N MET A 491 19.67 5.66 -2.77
CA MET A 491 19.36 7.06 -2.48
C MET A 491 20.23 8.07 -3.24
N LEU A 492 21.41 7.67 -3.72
CA LEU A 492 22.25 8.50 -4.59
C LEU A 492 21.70 8.63 -6.02
N GLU A 493 20.86 7.70 -6.45
CA GLU A 493 20.22 7.69 -7.78
C GLU A 493 18.84 8.36 -7.78
N LEU A 494 18.35 8.74 -6.59
CA LEU A 494 17.09 9.44 -6.41
C LEU A 494 17.30 10.95 -6.24
N PRO A 495 16.31 11.78 -6.65
CA PRO A 495 16.34 13.20 -6.37
C PRO A 495 16.51 13.49 -4.88
N SER A 496 17.36 14.46 -4.56
CA SER A 496 17.61 14.93 -3.20
C SER A 496 17.61 16.45 -3.15
N THR A 497 17.46 17.00 -1.96
CA THR A 497 17.51 18.45 -1.73
C THR A 497 18.51 18.77 -0.62
N THR A 498 18.71 20.06 -0.33
CA THR A 498 19.60 20.52 0.75
C THR A 498 18.90 21.48 1.67
N LEU A 499 19.32 21.53 2.93
CA LEU A 499 18.89 22.55 3.88
C LEU A 499 19.33 23.94 3.41
N THR A 500 18.41 24.90 3.45
CA THR A 500 18.66 26.33 3.18
C THR A 500 18.79 27.16 4.45
N ALA A 501 18.41 26.58 5.59
CA ALA A 501 18.61 27.13 6.93
C ALA A 501 19.14 26.04 7.86
N GLN A 502 19.92 26.44 8.87
CA GLN A 502 20.33 25.50 9.91
C GLN A 502 19.11 25.03 10.71
N ALA A 503 19.08 23.74 11.05
CA ALA A 503 18.13 23.18 11.99
C ALA A 503 18.85 22.67 13.25
N GLY A 504 18.22 22.86 14.41
CA GLY A 504 18.85 22.63 15.71
C GLY A 504 19.89 23.71 16.07
N THR A 505 20.12 23.90 17.36
CA THR A 505 20.97 24.97 17.89
C THR A 505 22.19 24.44 18.64
N ASP A 506 21.97 23.50 19.56
CA ASP A 506 22.93 23.13 20.61
C ASP A 506 23.06 21.62 20.82
N GLY A 507 22.36 20.80 20.03
CA GLY A 507 22.34 19.34 20.22
C GLY A 507 21.37 18.87 21.31
N VAL A 508 20.64 19.77 21.98
CA VAL A 508 19.75 19.48 23.11
C VAL A 508 18.32 19.90 22.79
N ALA A 509 18.14 21.12 22.28
CA ALA A 509 16.84 21.64 21.90
C ALA A 509 16.27 20.84 20.72
N THR A 510 15.11 20.22 20.95
CA THR A 510 14.44 19.47 19.90
C THR A 510 13.68 20.39 18.95
N TYR A 511 13.65 20.01 17.68
CA TYR A 511 12.89 20.64 16.62
C TYR A 511 12.23 19.55 15.77
N ASN A 512 11.17 19.91 15.05
CA ASN A 512 10.47 19.01 14.13
C ASN A 512 10.34 19.58 12.72
N GLN A 513 11.04 20.67 12.40
CA GLN A 513 10.97 21.32 11.09
C GLN A 513 12.35 21.55 10.49
N ILE A 514 12.43 21.39 9.18
CA ILE A 514 13.58 21.82 8.36
C ILE A 514 13.10 22.63 7.16
N VAL A 515 13.96 23.54 6.70
CA VAL A 515 13.74 24.33 5.48
C VAL A 515 14.71 23.85 4.42
N VAL A 516 14.18 23.44 3.27
CA VAL A 516 14.96 22.87 2.16
C VAL A 516 14.90 23.76 0.92
N ALA A 517 15.75 23.48 -0.07
CA ALA A 517 15.73 24.19 -1.34
C ALA A 517 14.50 23.82 -2.20
N ASP A 518 14.07 22.57 -2.12
CA ASP A 518 12.95 22.02 -2.88
C ASP A 518 12.32 20.85 -2.10
N ALA A 519 11.13 21.07 -1.55
CA ALA A 519 10.36 20.02 -0.88
C ALA A 519 9.37 19.30 -1.81
N SER A 520 9.21 19.75 -3.07
CA SER A 520 8.25 19.17 -4.02
C SER A 520 8.60 17.74 -4.45
N LEU A 521 9.84 17.33 -4.21
CA LEU A 521 10.35 15.98 -4.42
C LEU A 521 9.74 14.95 -3.44
N PHE A 522 9.12 15.41 -2.36
CA PHE A 522 8.65 14.54 -1.28
C PHE A 522 7.16 14.63 -1.07
N ARG A 523 6.63 13.64 -0.35
CA ARG A 523 5.25 13.61 0.15
C ARG A 523 5.22 13.19 1.60
N ALA A 524 4.08 13.38 2.26
CA ALA A 524 3.87 12.89 3.61
C ALA A 524 4.17 11.37 3.71
N GLU A 525 4.56 10.92 4.90
CA GLU A 525 4.91 9.53 5.24
C GLU A 525 6.24 9.03 4.62
N GLN A 526 6.87 9.83 3.75
CA GLN A 526 8.20 9.52 3.23
C GLN A 526 9.23 9.50 4.36
N THR A 527 9.96 8.39 4.47
CA THR A 527 11.18 8.33 5.29
C THR A 527 12.31 9.12 4.62
N LEU A 528 12.98 9.97 5.39
CA LEU A 528 14.11 10.79 4.98
C LEU A 528 15.36 10.38 5.74
N HIS A 529 16.47 10.23 5.03
CA HIS A 529 17.79 10.13 5.61
C HIS A 529 18.56 11.41 5.34
N ILE A 530 19.09 12.01 6.41
CA ILE A 530 19.70 13.33 6.38
C ILE A 530 21.19 13.18 6.63
N TYR A 531 22.01 13.77 5.77
CA TYR A 531 23.45 13.55 5.70
C TYR A 531 24.24 14.84 5.75
N SER A 532 25.39 14.82 6.42
CA SER A 532 26.27 15.97 6.53
C SER A 532 27.05 16.22 5.23
N GLY A 533 27.36 17.50 5.02
CA GLY A 533 28.21 17.97 3.93
C GLY A 533 27.64 17.74 2.53
N PRO A 534 28.31 18.27 1.49
CA PRO A 534 27.85 18.15 0.11
C PRO A 534 27.95 16.73 -0.45
N ALA A 535 28.84 15.89 0.11
CA ALA A 535 28.97 14.49 -0.30
C ALA A 535 27.73 13.66 0.09
N GLY A 536 27.07 14.00 1.20
CA GLY A 536 25.81 13.38 1.60
C GLY A 536 25.92 11.88 1.91
N ILE A 537 27.01 11.45 2.58
CA ILE A 537 27.30 10.05 2.92
C ILE A 537 27.41 9.75 4.43
N ALA A 538 27.75 10.76 5.24
CA ALA A 538 27.79 10.63 6.71
C ALA A 538 26.41 11.00 7.29
N ARG A 539 25.68 10.01 7.82
CA ARG A 539 24.30 10.18 8.28
C ARG A 539 24.25 10.96 9.60
N LEU A 540 23.37 11.95 9.64
CA LEU A 540 23.03 12.74 10.82
C LEU A 540 21.74 12.28 11.49
N SER A 541 20.70 11.97 10.70
CA SER A 541 19.38 11.66 11.25
C SER A 541 18.52 10.88 10.25
N THR A 542 17.51 10.20 10.77
CA THR A 542 16.39 9.67 9.99
C THR A 542 15.09 10.23 10.53
N GLN A 543 14.22 10.66 9.63
CA GLN A 543 12.95 11.30 9.95
C GLN A 543 11.83 10.76 9.07
N VAL A 544 10.58 10.94 9.48
CA VAL A 544 9.40 10.66 8.66
C VAL A 544 8.62 11.95 8.48
N ILE A 545 8.27 12.28 7.23
CA ILE A 545 7.50 13.49 6.93
C ILE A 545 6.09 13.36 7.50
N GLY A 546 5.69 14.32 8.33
CA GLY A 546 4.30 14.51 8.76
C GLY A 546 3.52 15.39 7.80
N SER A 547 4.11 16.53 7.40
CA SER A 547 3.50 17.44 6.42
C SER A 547 4.54 18.31 5.71
N ILE A 548 4.14 18.92 4.60
CA ILE A 548 4.96 19.84 3.80
C ILE A 548 4.15 21.12 3.56
N ALA A 549 4.76 22.27 3.82
CA ALA A 549 4.19 23.59 3.54
C ALA A 549 5.23 24.45 2.83
N GLY A 550 5.06 24.66 1.52
CA GLY A 550 6.11 25.25 0.67
C GLY A 550 7.39 24.42 0.76
N ASN A 551 8.49 25.07 1.14
CA ASN A 551 9.80 24.42 1.32
C ASN A 551 10.10 24.01 2.77
N VAL A 552 9.09 24.02 3.65
CA VAL A 552 9.21 23.58 5.04
C VAL A 552 8.68 22.16 5.17
N ILE A 553 9.53 21.25 5.66
CA ILE A 553 9.16 19.86 5.98
C ILE A 553 8.97 19.77 7.48
N THR A 554 7.81 19.31 7.92
CA THR A 554 7.53 19.00 9.34
C THR A 554 7.55 17.49 9.54
N TYR A 555 8.29 17.03 10.54
CA TYR A 555 8.41 15.62 10.90
C TYR A 555 7.27 15.14 11.79
N GLN A 556 6.99 13.83 11.76
CA GLN A 556 6.11 13.19 12.72
C GLN A 556 6.74 13.12 14.13
N GLY A 557 8.07 13.03 14.20
CA GLY A 557 8.85 13.05 15.44
C GLY A 557 9.59 14.37 15.65
N SER A 558 10.65 14.32 16.46
CA SER A 558 11.56 15.45 16.66
C SER A 558 13.02 14.99 16.59
N SER A 559 13.92 15.95 16.41
CA SER A 559 15.38 15.76 16.36
C SER A 559 16.03 16.83 17.23
N ALA A 560 17.15 16.50 17.88
CA ALA A 560 18.03 17.48 18.51
C ALA A 560 19.34 17.68 17.71
N VAL A 561 19.55 16.90 16.63
CA VAL A 561 20.80 16.91 15.87
C VAL A 561 20.99 18.25 15.17
N VAL A 562 22.14 18.90 15.34
CA VAL A 562 22.45 20.14 14.60
C VAL A 562 22.72 19.81 13.13
N MET A 563 21.97 20.44 12.23
CA MET A 563 22.05 20.25 10.78
C MET A 563 22.36 21.59 10.11
N PRO A 564 23.62 21.85 9.72
CA PRO A 564 24.00 23.09 9.05
C PRO A 564 23.34 23.28 7.68
N VAL A 565 23.36 24.51 7.16
CA VAL A 565 23.01 24.81 5.77
C VAL A 565 23.85 23.95 4.82
N GLY A 566 23.24 23.43 3.76
CA GLY A 566 23.88 22.52 2.81
C GLY A 566 23.86 21.04 3.21
N THR A 567 23.32 20.70 4.39
CA THR A 567 23.00 19.31 4.76
C THR A 567 22.08 18.69 3.71
N VAL A 568 22.38 17.47 3.27
CA VAL A 568 21.65 16.78 2.19
C VAL A 568 20.50 15.97 2.78
N VAL A 569 19.32 16.08 2.15
CA VAL A 569 18.09 15.35 2.53
C VAL A 569 17.74 14.39 1.42
N ARG A 570 17.75 13.08 1.72
CA ARG A 570 17.48 12.02 0.75
C ARG A 570 16.22 11.23 1.12
N PRO A 571 15.39 10.85 0.15
CA PRO A 571 14.25 9.99 0.41
C PRO A 571 14.67 8.51 0.41
N ALA A 572 14.20 7.75 1.39
CA ALA A 572 14.34 6.31 1.39
C ALA A 572 13.52 5.68 0.23
N PRO A 573 14.09 4.77 -0.58
CA PRO A 573 13.34 4.09 -1.64
C PRO A 573 12.34 3.05 -1.10
N SER A 574 12.63 2.47 0.06
CA SER A 574 11.84 1.43 0.72
C SER A 574 11.91 1.61 2.23
N VAL A 575 10.97 0.99 2.94
CA VAL A 575 10.96 0.95 4.40
C VAL A 575 12.07 0.04 4.89
N GLY A 576 12.84 0.47 5.90
CA GLY A 576 13.59 -0.47 6.72
C GLY A 576 14.81 0.10 7.42
N GLU A 577 14.58 0.79 8.53
CA GLU A 577 15.60 0.94 9.56
C GLU A 577 15.55 -0.17 10.62
N LEU A 578 14.53 -1.05 10.58
CA LEU A 578 14.34 -2.11 11.56
C LEU A 578 13.96 -3.45 10.86
N SER A 579 14.65 -4.51 11.30
CA SER A 579 14.93 -5.80 10.63
C SER A 579 13.75 -6.77 10.38
N PRO A 580 13.84 -7.67 9.36
CA PRO A 580 14.84 -7.70 8.31
C PRO A 580 14.52 -6.68 7.22
N VAL A 581 15.50 -5.83 6.95
CA VAL A 581 15.41 -4.70 6.03
C VAL A 581 15.46 -5.23 4.58
N SER A 582 14.30 -5.33 3.93
CA SER A 582 14.21 -5.70 2.51
C SER A 582 13.67 -4.55 1.69
N PHE A 583 14.28 -4.32 0.54
CA PHE A 583 13.79 -3.43 -0.50
C PHE A 583 12.79 -4.20 -1.35
N ILE A 584 11.51 -3.91 -1.10
CA ILE A 584 10.38 -4.58 -1.76
C ILE A 584 9.15 -3.69 -1.79
N HIS A 585 8.88 -2.99 -0.68
CA HIS A 585 7.70 -2.16 -0.59
C HIS A 585 8.08 -0.70 -0.87
N PRO A 586 7.54 -0.10 -1.94
CA PRO A 586 7.96 1.23 -2.36
C PRO A 586 7.49 2.29 -1.36
N GLN A 587 8.40 3.18 -0.97
CA GLN A 587 8.10 4.43 -0.28
C GLN A 587 7.55 5.48 -1.28
N PRO A 588 6.98 6.62 -0.81
CA PRO A 588 6.33 7.61 -1.68
C PRO A 588 7.13 8.02 -2.94
N ILE A 589 8.44 8.26 -2.83
CA ILE A 589 9.30 8.61 -3.97
C ILE A 589 9.29 7.52 -5.05
N MET A 590 9.35 6.25 -4.64
CA MET A 590 9.32 5.12 -5.56
C MET A 590 7.92 4.87 -6.11
N ILE A 591 6.89 5.11 -5.31
CA ILE A 591 5.50 5.01 -5.77
C ILE A 591 5.25 6.00 -6.91
N ASP A 592 5.71 7.25 -6.78
CA ASP A 592 5.58 8.24 -7.84
C ASP A 592 6.42 7.89 -9.05
N ARG A 593 7.66 7.42 -8.83
CA ARG A 593 8.53 6.97 -9.90
C ARG A 593 7.88 5.84 -10.71
N ILE A 594 7.31 4.83 -10.05
CA ILE A 594 6.62 3.71 -10.70
C ILE A 594 5.38 4.22 -11.46
N ALA A 595 4.48 4.94 -10.78
CA ALA A 595 3.23 5.39 -11.37
C ALA A 595 3.44 6.34 -12.56
N ASN A 596 4.52 7.14 -12.54
CA ASN A 596 4.86 8.04 -13.63
C ASN A 596 5.73 7.39 -14.71
N GLY A 597 6.53 6.38 -14.37
CA GLY A 597 7.45 5.71 -15.28
C GLY A 597 6.77 4.69 -16.20
N ILE A 598 5.66 4.08 -15.77
CA ILE A 598 4.87 3.21 -16.65
C ILE A 598 4.09 4.07 -17.65
N ALA A 599 4.39 3.90 -18.94
CA ALA A 599 3.77 4.68 -20.01
C ALA A 599 2.24 4.56 -19.99
N GLN A 600 1.53 5.68 -20.16
CA GLN A 600 0.06 5.67 -20.16
C GLN A 600 -0.54 4.96 -21.39
N SER A 601 0.24 4.80 -22.47
CA SER A 601 -0.12 4.00 -23.65
C SER A 601 -0.32 2.52 -23.31
N GLU A 602 0.33 2.01 -22.27
CA GLU A 602 0.19 0.62 -21.81
C GLU A 602 -1.25 0.28 -21.39
N LYS A 603 -2.06 1.28 -21.02
CA LYS A 603 -3.48 1.10 -20.70
C LYS A 603 -4.29 0.55 -21.88
N THR A 604 -3.83 0.72 -23.12
CA THR A 604 -4.49 0.11 -24.29
C THR A 604 -4.53 -1.42 -24.22
N LYS A 605 -3.60 -2.04 -23.47
CA LYS A 605 -3.62 -3.50 -23.22
C LYS A 605 -4.82 -3.94 -22.38
N LEU A 606 -5.47 -3.03 -21.67
CA LEU A 606 -6.69 -3.29 -20.88
C LEU A 606 -7.97 -3.30 -21.72
N ILE A 607 -7.91 -2.85 -22.97
CA ILE A 607 -9.05 -2.91 -23.90
C ILE A 607 -9.34 -4.38 -24.25
N VAL A 608 -10.62 -4.72 -24.29
CA VAL A 608 -11.15 -6.06 -24.59
C VAL A 608 -11.51 -6.18 -26.07
#